data_AF-A0A0L9TY92-F1
#
_entry.id   AF-A0A0L9TY92-F1
#
_cell.length_a   1.000
_cell.length_b   1.000
_cell.length_c   1.000
_cell.angle_alpha   90.00
_cell.angle_beta   90.00
_cell.angle_gamma   90.00
#
_symmetry.space_group_name_H-M   'P 1'
#
loop_
_entity.id
_entity.type
_entity.pdbx_description
1 polymer ?
#
loop_
_entity_poly.entity_id
_entity_poly.type
_entity_poly.pdbx_seq_one_letter_code
_entity_poly.pdbx_strand_id
1 'polypeptide(L)'
;MHQMKKKLMGIQHSTNFASLSPLGEACSRKDLTAIHEVLENIGYKDDEGVANELSFQMWTDQMQETLNCKKKGDVAFRQKDFRLAIECYTQFIDAGTMVSPTVYARRSICYLISDMPQEALNDAMQVQVVSPVWHIASYIQSVALIALGMENEAQAALKDGTTLESKRSATTKQK
;
A
#
# COMPACT_ATOMS: atom_id res chain seq x y z
N MET A 1 -4.05 -14.73 -63.69
CA MET A 1 -3.23 -14.42 -62.50
C MET A 1 -3.82 -13.23 -61.77
N HIS A 2 -3.97 -13.37 -60.45
CA HIS A 2 -4.10 -12.32 -59.43
C HIS A 2 -5.27 -11.33 -59.47
N GLN A 3 -6.33 -11.73 -58.77
CA GLN A 3 -7.26 -10.86 -58.05
C GLN A 3 -6.54 -10.19 -56.86
N MET A 4 -6.62 -8.85 -56.76
CA MET A 4 -6.19 -8.09 -55.59
C MET A 4 -7.23 -8.24 -54.45
N LYS A 5 -6.91 -9.07 -53.45
CA LYS A 5 -7.64 -9.14 -52.19
C LYS A 5 -7.21 -7.98 -51.27
N LYS A 6 -8.18 -7.14 -50.89
CA LYS A 6 -8.15 -6.37 -49.64
C LYS A 6 -8.41 -7.31 -48.45
N LYS A 7 -7.53 -7.33 -47.46
CA LYS A 7 -7.79 -7.59 -46.02
C LYS A 7 -6.45 -7.44 -45.27
N LEU A 8 -6.28 -6.91 -44.06
CA LEU A 8 -6.98 -6.02 -43.14
C LEU A 8 -5.97 -5.86 -41.99
N MET A 9 -5.96 -4.69 -41.36
CA MET A 9 -5.11 -4.27 -40.24
C MET A 9 -4.51 -5.40 -39.39
N GLY A 10 -3.18 -5.53 -39.46
CA GLY A 10 -2.42 -6.04 -38.34
C GLY A 10 -2.47 -4.98 -37.25
N ILE A 11 -3.44 -5.10 -36.33
CA ILE A 11 -3.41 -4.39 -35.07
C ILE A 11 -2.17 -4.95 -34.36
N GLN A 12 -1.05 -4.25 -34.47
CA GLN A 12 -0.06 -4.31 -33.42
C GLN A 12 -0.81 -3.86 -32.17
N HIS A 13 -1.21 -4.82 -31.34
CA HIS A 13 -1.37 -4.54 -29.93
C HIS A 13 0.05 -4.24 -29.42
N SER A 14 0.58 -3.07 -29.75
CA SER A 14 1.37 -2.31 -28.81
C SER A 14 0.43 -1.98 -27.67
N THR A 15 0.17 -2.97 -26.82
CA THR A 15 -0.07 -2.69 -25.42
C THR A 15 1.18 -1.92 -25.01
N ASN A 16 1.10 -0.59 -25.05
CA ASN A 16 1.94 0.26 -24.23
C ASN A 16 1.71 -0.25 -22.81
N PHE A 17 2.50 -1.25 -22.40
CA PHE A 17 2.74 -1.46 -20.99
C PHE A 17 3.42 -0.17 -20.58
N ALA A 18 2.63 0.77 -20.06
CA ALA A 18 3.18 1.85 -19.28
C ALA A 18 4.13 1.16 -18.30
N SER A 19 5.42 1.51 -18.35
CA SER A 19 6.40 0.96 -17.43
C SER A 19 5.85 1.16 -16.02
N LEU A 20 5.71 0.07 -15.26
CA LEU A 20 5.27 0.15 -13.88
C LEU A 20 6.22 1.08 -13.11
N SER A 21 5.70 1.76 -12.10
CA SER A 21 6.55 2.46 -11.14
C SER A 21 7.44 1.45 -10.41
N PRO A 22 8.53 1.89 -9.74
CA PRO A 22 9.36 1.00 -8.94
C PRO A 22 8.55 0.19 -7.91
N LEU A 23 7.52 0.80 -7.31
CA LEU A 23 6.62 0.10 -6.39
C LEU A 23 5.73 -0.91 -7.12
N GLY A 24 5.10 -0.52 -8.24
CA GLY A 24 4.27 -1.44 -9.02
C GLY A 24 5.05 -2.65 -9.53
N GLU A 25 6.30 -2.44 -9.93
CA GLU A 25 7.21 -3.50 -10.37
C GLU A 25 7.60 -4.43 -9.22
N ALA A 26 7.89 -3.87 -8.04
CA ALA A 26 8.14 -4.65 -6.83
C ALA A 26 6.92 -5.49 -6.43
N CYS A 27 5.71 -4.92 -6.48
CA CYS A 27 4.47 -5.64 -6.23
C CYS A 27 4.24 -6.78 -7.22
N SER A 28 4.44 -6.53 -8.52
CA SER A 28 4.30 -7.57 -9.55
C SER A 28 5.26 -8.74 -9.34
N ARG A 29 6.45 -8.50 -8.78
CA ARG A 29 7.45 -9.53 -8.46
C ARG A 29 7.31 -10.14 -7.07
N LYS A 30 6.40 -9.62 -6.23
CA LYS A 30 6.36 -9.88 -4.78
C LYS A 30 7.70 -9.60 -4.08
N ASP A 31 8.41 -8.57 -4.51
CA ASP A 31 9.64 -8.15 -3.84
C ASP A 31 9.30 -7.40 -2.54
N LEU A 32 9.04 -8.17 -1.48
CA LEU A 32 8.66 -7.64 -0.17
C LEU A 32 9.75 -6.74 0.44
N THR A 33 11.02 -6.91 0.05
CA THR A 33 12.11 -6.05 0.53
C THR A 33 12.03 -4.68 -0.13
N ALA A 34 11.87 -4.62 -1.44
CA ALA A 34 11.71 -3.35 -2.15
C ALA A 34 10.42 -2.63 -1.72
N ILE A 35 9.32 -3.34 -1.49
CA ILE A 35 8.07 -2.74 -1.00
C ILE A 35 8.26 -2.16 0.41
N HIS A 36 8.93 -2.89 1.30
CA HIS A 36 9.27 -2.41 2.64
C HIS A 36 10.05 -1.08 2.59
N GLU A 37 11.10 -1.03 1.76
CA GLU A 37 11.92 0.18 1.60
C GLU A 37 11.11 1.37 1.06
N VAL A 38 10.19 1.13 0.11
CA VAL A 38 9.29 2.16 -0.40
C VAL A 38 8.37 2.69 0.71
N LEU A 39 7.75 1.81 1.51
CA LEU A 39 6.87 2.22 2.62
C LEU A 39 7.61 2.91 3.77
N GLU A 40 8.89 2.58 3.97
CA GLU A 40 9.74 3.34 4.88
C GLU A 40 9.92 4.78 4.37
N ASN A 41 10.27 4.93 3.09
CA ASN A 41 10.60 6.21 2.45
C ASN A 41 9.40 7.14 2.24
N ILE A 42 8.19 6.60 2.01
CA ILE A 42 6.96 7.41 1.90
C ILE A 42 6.70 8.14 3.22
N GLY A 43 6.99 7.49 4.36
CA GLY A 43 6.69 8.03 5.68
C GLY A 43 5.19 8.20 5.90
N TYR A 44 4.81 9.24 6.64
CA TYR A 44 3.41 9.56 7.00
C TYR A 44 2.81 10.69 6.14
N LYS A 45 3.33 10.93 4.93
CA LYS A 45 2.91 12.07 4.09
C LYS A 45 1.43 11.99 3.67
N ASP A 46 0.89 10.79 3.66
CA ASP A 46 -0.47 10.46 3.22
C ASP A 46 -1.46 10.28 4.38
N ASP A 47 -1.01 10.49 5.62
CA ASP A 47 -1.89 10.56 6.80
C ASP A 47 -2.47 11.98 6.90
N GLU A 48 -3.49 12.29 6.09
CA GLU A 48 -4.21 13.56 6.21
C GLU A 48 -4.91 13.66 7.58
N GLY A 49 -4.69 14.75 8.33
CA GLY A 49 -5.48 15.09 9.52
C GLY A 49 -5.01 14.53 10.88
N VAL A 50 -4.00 13.65 10.93
CA VAL A 50 -3.53 13.09 12.21
C VAL A 50 -2.76 14.11 13.08
N ALA A 51 -2.09 15.06 12.43
CA ALA A 51 -1.28 16.07 13.12
C ALA A 51 -1.99 17.43 13.31
N ASN A 52 -3.01 17.73 12.52
CA ASN A 52 -3.50 19.11 12.38
C ASN A 52 -4.61 19.52 13.34
N GLU A 53 -5.03 18.64 14.25
CA GLU A 53 -6.08 18.96 15.22
C GLU A 53 -5.85 18.31 16.59
N LEU A 54 -4.59 18.28 17.05
CA LEU A 54 -4.26 18.00 18.46
C LEU A 54 -4.65 19.22 19.31
N SER A 55 -5.92 19.30 19.70
CA SER A 55 -6.40 20.30 20.66
C SER A 55 -5.81 20.04 22.06
N PHE A 56 -5.84 21.03 22.95
CA PHE A 56 -5.29 20.93 24.31
C PHE A 56 -5.86 19.76 25.16
N GLN A 57 -7.02 19.22 24.77
CA GLN A 57 -7.67 18.04 25.37
C GLN A 57 -7.01 16.71 24.94
N MET A 58 -6.16 16.73 23.92
CA MET A 58 -5.62 15.56 23.23
C MET A 58 -4.30 15.06 23.83
N TRP A 59 -3.72 15.76 24.82
CA TRP A 59 -2.57 15.28 25.58
C TRP A 59 -3.02 14.50 26.83
N THR A 60 -3.71 13.38 26.62
CA THR A 60 -3.97 12.42 27.70
C THR A 60 -2.87 11.36 27.72
N ASP A 61 -2.64 10.74 28.88
CA ASP A 61 -1.64 9.66 29.03
C ASP A 61 -1.88 8.53 28.01
N GLN A 62 -3.15 8.19 27.75
CA GLN A 62 -3.55 7.20 26.74
C GLN A 62 -3.13 7.59 25.31
N MET A 63 -3.26 8.86 24.93
CA MET A 63 -2.81 9.34 23.62
C MET A 63 -1.30 9.24 23.50
N GLN A 64 -0.58 9.63 24.55
CA GLN A 64 0.87 9.56 24.60
C GLN A 64 1.37 8.11 24.50
N GLU A 65 0.74 7.18 25.19
CA GLU A 65 1.02 5.75 25.08
C GLU A 65 0.75 5.20 23.68
N THR A 66 -0.38 5.58 23.07
CA THR A 66 -0.74 5.20 21.70
C THR A 66 0.34 5.68 20.72
N LEU A 67 0.72 6.96 20.78
CA LEU A 67 1.80 7.50 19.96
C LEU A 67 3.16 6.85 20.22
N ASN A 68 3.43 6.42 21.45
CA ASN A 68 4.65 5.68 21.78
C ASN A 68 4.66 4.29 21.15
N CYS A 69 3.52 3.60 21.11
CA CYS A 69 3.38 2.32 20.40
C CYS A 69 3.67 2.50 18.92
N LYS A 70 3.11 3.55 18.28
CA LYS A 70 3.43 3.88 16.88
C LYS A 70 4.93 4.06 16.65
N LYS A 71 5.58 4.90 17.48
CA LYS A 71 7.02 5.18 17.37
C LYS A 71 7.88 3.93 17.56
N LYS A 72 7.54 3.08 18.53
CA LYS A 72 8.23 1.79 18.73
C LYS A 72 8.05 0.87 17.53
N GLY A 73 6.84 0.80 16.98
CA GLY A 73 6.54 0.06 15.76
C GLY A 73 7.38 0.55 14.57
N ASP A 74 7.53 1.87 14.41
CA ASP A 74 8.36 2.45 13.34
C ASP A 74 9.84 2.11 13.47
N VAL A 75 10.37 2.10 14.70
CA VAL A 75 11.76 1.68 14.96
C VAL A 75 11.93 0.20 14.63
N ALA A 76 11.02 -0.65 15.10
CA ALA A 76 11.05 -2.09 14.82
C ALA A 76 10.92 -2.38 13.31
N PHE A 77 10.02 -1.68 12.61
CA PHE A 77 9.81 -1.78 11.17
C PHE A 77 11.09 -1.46 10.40
N ARG A 78 11.79 -0.37 10.75
CA ARG A 78 13.07 0.00 10.14
C ARG A 78 14.17 -1.02 10.43
N GLN A 79 14.19 -1.55 11.66
CA GLN A 79 15.16 -2.58 12.07
C GLN A 79 14.82 -3.98 11.52
N LYS A 80 13.73 -4.12 10.76
CA LYS A 80 13.23 -5.38 10.21
C LYS A 80 12.88 -6.41 11.31
N ASP A 81 12.59 -5.94 12.53
CA ASP A 81 11.94 -6.75 13.57
C ASP A 81 10.43 -6.72 13.33
N PHE A 82 9.99 -7.47 12.33
CA PHE A 82 8.60 -7.46 11.86
C PHE A 82 7.61 -7.97 12.91
N ARG A 83 8.04 -8.88 13.79
CA ARG A 83 7.20 -9.39 14.88
C ARG A 83 6.91 -8.29 15.89
N LEU A 84 7.94 -7.57 16.34
CA LEU A 84 7.74 -6.45 17.26
C LEU A 84 6.98 -5.29 16.59
N ALA A 85 7.21 -5.05 15.30
CA ALA A 85 6.47 -4.05 14.53
C ALA A 85 4.97 -4.37 14.50
N ILE A 86 4.60 -5.64 14.23
CA ILE A 86 3.20 -6.10 14.25
C ILE A 86 2.57 -5.87 15.63
N GLU A 87 3.25 -6.25 16.71
CA GLU A 87 2.74 -6.09 18.07
C GLU A 87 2.48 -4.60 18.39
N CYS A 88 3.48 -3.74 18.15
CA CYS A 88 3.39 -2.31 18.44
C CYS A 88 2.30 -1.62 17.61
N TYR A 89 2.19 -1.95 16.31
CA TYR A 89 1.17 -1.39 15.44
C TYR A 89 -0.23 -1.90 15.80
N THR A 90 -0.34 -3.14 16.29
CA THR A 90 -1.61 -3.68 16.81
C THR A 90 -2.06 -2.95 18.06
N GLN A 91 -1.17 -2.73 19.02
CA GLN A 91 -1.49 -1.91 20.20
C GLN A 91 -1.93 -0.49 19.83
N PHE A 92 -1.28 0.14 18.83
CA PHE A 92 -1.69 1.45 18.33
C PHE A 92 -3.11 1.43 17.74
N ILE A 93 -3.43 0.43 16.92
CA ILE A 93 -4.73 0.29 16.26
C ILE A 93 -5.84 -0.03 17.26
N ASP A 94 -5.60 -0.99 18.16
CA ASP A 94 -6.58 -1.47 19.14
C ASP A 94 -6.92 -0.41 20.19
N ALA A 95 -5.98 0.51 20.49
CA ALA A 95 -6.26 1.67 21.33
C ALA A 95 -7.37 2.57 20.76
N GLY A 96 -7.66 2.49 19.45
CA GLY A 96 -8.78 3.16 18.79
C GLY A 96 -8.77 4.69 18.86
N THR A 97 -7.68 5.27 19.38
CA THR A 97 -7.59 6.69 19.69
C THR A 97 -7.21 7.51 18.45
N MET A 98 -6.48 6.89 17.51
CA MET A 98 -6.02 7.51 16.26
C MET A 98 -6.10 6.49 15.13
N VAL A 99 -6.43 6.96 13.93
CA VAL A 99 -6.42 6.12 12.72
C VAL A 99 -5.27 6.57 11.84
N SER A 100 -4.46 5.62 11.36
CA SER A 100 -3.32 5.89 10.50
C SER A 100 -3.29 4.88 9.34
N PRO A 101 -3.55 5.31 8.09
CA PRO A 101 -3.46 4.42 6.94
C PRO A 101 -2.03 3.89 6.76
N THR A 102 -1.00 4.70 7.07
CA THR A 102 0.40 4.25 7.03
C THR A 102 0.69 3.12 8.01
N VAL A 103 0.13 3.15 9.24
CA VAL A 103 0.32 2.07 10.21
C VAL A 103 -0.29 0.76 9.69
N TYR A 104 -1.50 0.78 9.15
CA TYR A 104 -2.11 -0.40 8.51
C TYR A 104 -1.25 -0.91 7.34
N ALA A 105 -0.79 -0.03 6.45
CA ALA A 105 0.04 -0.44 5.31
C ALA A 105 1.36 -1.09 5.75
N ARG A 106 2.05 -0.54 6.77
CA ARG A 106 3.30 -1.09 7.30
C ARG A 106 3.08 -2.42 8.01
N ARG A 107 2.03 -2.54 8.83
CA ARG A 107 1.68 -3.81 9.50
C ARG A 107 1.31 -4.89 8.49
N SER A 108 0.59 -4.53 7.43
CA SER A 108 0.26 -5.46 6.33
C SER A 108 1.50 -6.07 5.68
N ILE A 109 2.53 -5.26 5.38
CA ILE A 109 3.79 -5.81 4.84
C ILE A 109 4.53 -6.67 5.87
N CYS A 110 4.49 -6.32 7.16
CA CYS A 110 5.06 -7.19 8.19
C CYS A 110 4.36 -8.55 8.22
N TYR A 111 3.03 -8.58 8.08
CA TYR A 111 2.26 -9.81 7.96
C TYR A 111 2.66 -10.62 6.72
N LEU A 112 2.81 -10.00 5.56
CA LEU A 112 3.27 -10.70 4.34
C LEU A 112 4.66 -11.32 4.51
N ILE A 113 5.60 -10.59 5.14
CA ILE A 113 6.93 -11.11 5.43
C ILE A 113 6.88 -12.26 6.45
N SER A 114 5.88 -12.26 7.32
CA SER A 114 5.66 -13.28 8.35
C SER A 114 4.75 -14.43 7.89
N ASP A 115 4.49 -14.55 6.58
CA ASP A 115 3.63 -15.58 5.98
C ASP A 115 2.17 -15.57 6.47
N MET A 116 1.63 -14.36 6.70
CA MET A 116 0.26 -14.10 7.16
C MET A 116 -0.54 -13.28 6.12
N PRO A 117 -0.79 -13.83 4.92
CA PRO A 117 -1.33 -13.05 3.80
C PRO A 117 -2.81 -12.64 3.98
N GLN A 118 -3.59 -13.35 4.79
CA GLN A 118 -4.99 -13.01 5.06
C GLN A 118 -5.10 -11.76 5.93
N GLU A 119 -4.29 -11.68 6.98
CA GLU A 119 -4.19 -10.54 7.89
C GLU A 119 -3.66 -9.31 7.14
N ALA A 120 -2.68 -9.53 6.25
CA ALA A 120 -2.19 -8.49 5.36
C ALA A 120 -3.29 -7.93 4.46
N LEU A 121 -4.11 -8.80 3.84
CA LEU A 121 -5.22 -8.38 3.00
C LEU A 121 -6.25 -7.58 3.80
N ASN A 122 -6.57 -8.01 5.02
CA ASN A 122 -7.49 -7.30 5.92
C ASN A 122 -6.98 -5.89 6.23
N ASP A 123 -5.70 -5.74 6.56
CA ASP A 123 -5.09 -4.42 6.78
C ASP A 123 -5.13 -3.57 5.51
N ALA A 124 -4.85 -4.14 4.34
CA ALA A 124 -4.90 -3.41 3.07
C ALA A 124 -6.31 -2.90 2.73
N MET A 125 -7.36 -3.66 3.09
CA MET A 125 -8.74 -3.20 3.00
C MET A 125 -9.03 -2.04 3.96
N GLN A 126 -8.47 -2.05 5.18
CA GLN A 126 -8.59 -0.91 6.10
C GLN A 126 -7.92 0.34 5.53
N VAL A 127 -6.74 0.21 4.90
CA VAL A 127 -6.10 1.34 4.22
C VAL A 127 -7.03 1.95 3.16
N GLN A 128 -7.71 1.12 2.38
CA GLN A 128 -8.65 1.59 1.36
C GLN A 128 -9.87 2.30 1.96
N VAL A 129 -10.38 1.86 3.11
CA VAL A 129 -11.47 2.53 3.82
C VAL A 129 -11.03 3.91 4.33
N VAL A 130 -9.84 4.00 4.92
CA VAL A 130 -9.30 5.23 5.51
C VAL A 130 -8.81 6.22 4.45
N SER A 131 -8.26 5.73 3.34
CA SER A 131 -7.70 6.55 2.27
C SER A 131 -8.02 5.95 0.89
N PRO A 132 -9.25 6.14 0.38
CA PRO A 132 -9.75 5.46 -0.82
C PRO A 132 -8.96 5.72 -2.11
N VAL A 133 -8.25 6.85 -2.18
CA VAL A 133 -7.45 7.25 -3.35
C VAL A 133 -5.97 6.85 -3.25
N TRP A 134 -5.55 6.24 -2.13
CA TRP A 134 -4.16 5.91 -1.89
C TRP A 134 -3.79 4.58 -2.55
N HIS A 135 -3.06 4.67 -3.67
CA HIS A 135 -2.66 3.54 -4.52
C HIS A 135 -1.92 2.40 -3.77
N ILE A 136 -1.29 2.71 -2.63
CA ILE A 136 -0.61 1.73 -1.76
C ILE A 136 -1.56 0.61 -1.32
N ALA A 137 -2.83 0.93 -1.04
CA ALA A 137 -3.81 -0.09 -0.65
C ALA A 137 -3.96 -1.17 -1.73
N SER A 138 -4.19 -0.76 -2.98
CA SER A 138 -4.37 -1.69 -4.11
C SER A 138 -3.09 -2.48 -4.41
N TYR A 139 -1.92 -1.87 -4.26
CA TYR A 139 -0.65 -2.58 -4.43
C TYR A 139 -0.42 -3.66 -3.37
N ILE A 140 -0.71 -3.37 -2.10
CA ILE A 140 -0.60 -4.37 -1.02
C ILE A 140 -1.66 -5.47 -1.18
N GLN A 141 -2.91 -5.10 -1.54
CA GLN A 141 -3.96 -6.08 -1.87
C GLN A 141 -3.49 -7.04 -2.96
N SER A 142 -2.89 -6.53 -4.04
CA SER A 142 -2.32 -7.36 -5.10
C SER A 142 -1.36 -8.39 -4.52
N VAL A 143 -0.32 -7.95 -3.79
CA VAL A 143 0.70 -8.86 -3.25
C VAL A 143 0.10 -9.92 -2.31
N ALA A 144 -0.83 -9.52 -1.44
CA ALA A 144 -1.53 -10.44 -0.55
C ALA A 144 -2.39 -11.46 -1.30
N LEU A 145 -3.12 -11.03 -2.33
CA LEU A 145 -3.94 -11.91 -3.17
C LEU A 145 -3.10 -12.91 -3.95
N ILE A 146 -1.93 -12.51 -4.48
CA ILE A 146 -1.04 -13.49 -5.13
C ILE A 146 -0.46 -14.46 -4.09
N ALA A 147 -0.24 -14.06 -2.83
CA ALA A 147 0.17 -14.97 -1.77
C ALA A 147 -0.94 -15.97 -1.37
N LEU A 148 -2.21 -15.58 -1.51
CA LEU A 148 -3.39 -16.43 -1.32
C LEU A 148 -3.75 -17.30 -2.54
N GLY A 149 -3.03 -17.16 -3.67
CA GLY A 149 -3.32 -17.88 -4.91
C GLY A 149 -4.51 -17.32 -5.71
N MET A 150 -4.97 -16.11 -5.38
CA MET A 150 -6.07 -15.41 -6.04
C MET A 150 -5.55 -14.51 -7.19
N GLU A 151 -5.02 -15.15 -8.24
CA GLU A 151 -4.27 -14.45 -9.30
C GLU A 151 -5.11 -13.42 -10.06
N ASN A 152 -6.38 -13.71 -10.37
CA ASN A 152 -7.22 -12.80 -11.15
C ASN A 152 -7.49 -11.50 -10.40
N GLU A 153 -7.82 -11.62 -9.11
CA GLU A 153 -8.06 -10.51 -8.20
C GLU A 153 -6.77 -9.73 -7.96
N ALA A 154 -5.63 -10.42 -7.86
CA ALA A 154 -4.34 -9.77 -7.72
C ALA A 154 -3.97 -8.91 -8.94
N GLN A 155 -4.20 -9.41 -10.15
CA GLN A 155 -3.95 -8.67 -11.39
C GLN A 155 -4.88 -7.45 -11.51
N ALA A 156 -6.14 -7.58 -11.09
CA ALA A 156 -7.06 -6.46 -11.02
C ALA A 156 -6.57 -5.38 -10.03
N ALA A 157 -6.18 -5.79 -8.82
CA ALA A 157 -5.65 -4.89 -7.81
C ALA A 157 -4.35 -4.18 -8.25
N LEU A 158 -3.45 -4.89 -8.96
CA LEU A 158 -2.22 -4.30 -9.51
C LEU A 158 -2.53 -3.20 -10.54
N LYS A 159 -3.50 -3.45 -11.42
CA LYS A 159 -3.96 -2.49 -12.42
C LYS A 159 -4.63 -1.26 -11.78
N ASP A 160 -5.41 -1.48 -10.73
CA ASP A 160 -6.05 -0.40 -9.97
C ASP A 160 -5.01 0.48 -9.27
N GLY A 161 -4.01 -0.13 -8.62
CA GLY A 161 -2.87 0.59 -8.02
C GLY A 161 -2.12 1.45 -9.04
N THR A 162 -1.80 0.88 -10.19
CA THR A 162 -1.13 1.59 -11.31
C THR A 162 -1.97 2.78 -11.80
N THR A 163 -3.28 2.60 -11.91
CA THR A 163 -4.21 3.64 -12.36
C THR A 163 -4.32 4.78 -11.34
N LEU A 164 -4.44 4.45 -10.05
CA LEU A 164 -4.52 5.44 -8.97
C LEU A 164 -3.22 6.23 -8.83
N GLU A 165 -2.06 5.56 -8.91
CA GLU A 165 -0.75 6.20 -8.87
C GLU A 165 -0.56 7.17 -10.04
N SER A 166 -0.94 6.74 -11.25
CA SER A 166 -0.88 7.58 -12.45
C SER A 166 -1.73 8.84 -12.32
N LYS A 167 -2.97 8.71 -11.82
CA LYS A 167 -3.86 9.85 -11.56
C LYS A 167 -3.26 10.83 -10.55
N ARG A 168 -2.71 10.31 -9.45
CA ARG A 168 -2.06 11.11 -8.40
C ARG A 168 -0.89 11.94 -8.95
N SER A 169 0.00 11.31 -9.73
CA SER A 169 1.16 11.99 -10.31
C SER A 169 0.78 13.08 -11.33
N ALA A 170 -0.34 12.92 -12.05
CA ALA A 170 -0.86 13.95 -12.95
C ALA A 170 -1.36 15.19 -12.18
N THR A 171 -2.02 15.00 -11.03
CA THR A 171 -2.51 16.10 -10.19
C THR A 171 -1.36 16.90 -9.56
N THR A 172 -0.25 16.26 -9.20
CA THR A 172 0.93 16.95 -8.64
C THR A 172 1.64 17.83 -9.68
N LYS A 173 1.58 17.49 -10.98
CA LYS A 173 2.20 18.29 -12.06
C LYS A 173 1.39 19.51 -12.48
N GLN A 174 0.15 19.65 -12.02
CA GLN A 174 -0.75 20.76 -12.35
C GLN A 174 -0.80 21.85 -11.26
N LYS A 175 -0.04 21.69 -10.17
CA LYS A 175 0.16 22.69 -9.11
C LYS A 175 1.57 23.26 -9.19
#